data_AF-A0A811R369-F1
#
_entry.id   AF-A0A811R369-F1
#
_cell.length_a   1.000
_cell.length_b   1.000
_cell.length_c   1.000
_cell.angle_alpha   90.00
_cell.angle_beta   90.00
_cell.angle_gamma   90.00
#
_symmetry.space_group_name_H-M   'P 1'
#
loop_
_entity.id
_entity.type
_entity.pdbx_description
1 polymer ?
#
loop_
_entity_poly.entity_id
_entity_poly.type
_entity_poly.pdbx_seq_one_letter_code
_entity_poly.pdbx_strand_id
1 'polypeptide(L)'
;MARELKGKDDAAKSSELHMNELKNYTYGKHIVARVEKLIVTGAALPTQFILTLALMDVILWVVHVCLNALSPVITIYGKLSTVLEVLDMDRKIDIVHELKNYVLKSIGDQNGNHVIQKCIECVPEDCIPFVIDPILSQILVLCTHQYGCRVIQRVLEHCHDPVTQSAIMNKIVQQTFHLTDDKFGNYVVQHVLEHGKPEERSSIIQKLSGQVVILSKQKFASNVIEKCLAFGTPEERDSLIGEIISSGQTFQELMKDQFGNYVVRRVLQTCDDKYLEMILSSIKLHS
;
A
#
# COMPACT_ATOMS: atom_id res chain seq x y z
N MET A 1 0.83 -16.45 -46.54
CA MET A 1 -0.15 -17.55 -46.56
C MET A 1 0.08 -18.64 -45.51
N ALA A 2 1.02 -19.59 -45.65
CA ALA A 2 1.14 -20.71 -44.69
C ALA A 2 1.56 -20.30 -43.25
N ARG A 3 2.36 -19.24 -43.09
CA ARG A 3 2.74 -18.68 -41.78
C ARG A 3 1.62 -17.88 -41.09
N GLU A 4 0.73 -17.25 -41.84
CA GLU A 4 -0.42 -16.49 -41.31
C GLU A 4 -1.57 -17.39 -40.85
N LEU A 5 -1.78 -18.51 -41.55
CA LEU A 5 -2.76 -19.53 -41.15
C LEU A 5 -2.34 -20.20 -39.83
N LYS A 6 -1.04 -20.49 -39.67
CA LYS A 6 -0.48 -21.07 -38.44
C LYS A 6 -0.62 -20.15 -37.22
N GLY A 7 -0.36 -18.85 -37.38
CA GLY A 7 -0.54 -17.85 -36.32
C GLY A 7 -2.01 -17.65 -35.89
N LYS A 8 -2.97 -17.83 -36.81
CA LYS A 8 -4.40 -17.80 -36.48
C LYS A 8 -4.86 -19.04 -35.72
N ASP A 9 -4.37 -20.23 -36.11
CA ASP A 9 -4.67 -21.48 -35.41
C ASP A 9 -4.07 -21.53 -33.99
N ASP A 10 -2.87 -20.98 -33.80
CA ASP A 10 -2.22 -20.91 -32.49
C ASP A 10 -2.93 -19.91 -31.55
N ALA A 11 -3.40 -18.78 -32.09
CA ALA A 11 -4.21 -17.81 -31.34
C ALA A 11 -5.61 -18.34 -30.99
N ALA A 12 -6.24 -19.10 -31.90
CA ALA A 12 -7.52 -19.76 -31.65
C ALA A 12 -7.41 -20.83 -30.55
N LYS A 13 -6.36 -21.67 -30.60
CA LYS A 13 -6.06 -22.66 -29.55
C LYS A 13 -5.75 -22.02 -28.20
N SER A 14 -4.99 -20.93 -28.18
CA SER A 14 -4.72 -20.19 -26.95
C SER A 14 -5.99 -19.58 -26.34
N SER A 15 -6.88 -19.04 -27.18
CA SER A 15 -8.17 -18.52 -26.74
C SER A 15 -9.08 -19.62 -26.19
N GLU A 16 -9.10 -20.79 -26.82
CA GLU A 16 -9.87 -21.96 -26.38
C GLU A 16 -9.37 -22.53 -25.04
N LEU A 17 -8.05 -22.52 -24.82
CA LEU A 17 -7.43 -22.88 -23.53
C LEU A 17 -7.88 -21.93 -22.41
N HIS A 18 -7.80 -20.61 -22.62
CA HIS A 18 -8.26 -19.63 -21.62
C HIS A 18 -9.77 -19.72 -21.36
N MET A 19 -10.58 -19.99 -22.39
CA MET A 19 -12.02 -20.22 -22.23
C MET A 19 -12.32 -21.49 -21.41
N ASN A 20 -11.55 -22.56 -21.60
CA ASN A 20 -11.71 -23.79 -20.82
C ASN A 20 -11.28 -23.62 -19.36
N GLU A 21 -10.24 -22.82 -19.08
CA GLU A 21 -9.88 -22.45 -17.71
C GLU A 21 -10.99 -21.60 -17.06
N LEU A 22 -11.61 -20.68 -17.80
CA LEU A 22 -12.74 -19.88 -17.33
C LEU A 22 -13.95 -20.74 -16.94
N LYS A 23 -14.21 -21.86 -17.64
CA LYS A 23 -15.32 -22.80 -17.31
C LYS A 23 -15.20 -23.41 -15.91
N ASN A 24 -14.00 -23.43 -15.31
CA ASN A 24 -13.79 -23.96 -13.96
C ASN A 24 -14.31 -23.04 -12.86
N TYR A 25 -14.75 -21.83 -13.18
CA TYR A 25 -15.25 -20.85 -12.22
C TYR A 25 -16.75 -20.60 -12.40
N THR A 26 -17.46 -20.43 -11.27
CA THR A 26 -18.93 -20.24 -11.23
C THR A 26 -19.41 -19.13 -12.18
N TYR A 27 -18.69 -18.01 -12.24
CA TYR A 27 -19.03 -16.89 -13.13
C TYR A 27 -18.46 -17.04 -14.56
N GLY A 28 -17.31 -17.71 -14.70
CA GLY A 28 -16.71 -17.97 -16.01
C GLY A 28 -17.57 -18.87 -16.89
N LYS A 29 -18.38 -19.77 -16.28
CA LYS A 29 -19.43 -20.52 -17.00
C LYS A 29 -20.47 -19.60 -17.67
N HIS A 30 -20.85 -18.50 -17.04
CA HIS A 30 -21.83 -17.55 -17.61
C HIS A 30 -21.24 -16.72 -18.75
N ILE A 31 -19.96 -16.31 -18.61
CA ILE A 31 -19.22 -15.59 -19.65
C ILE A 31 -19.01 -16.49 -20.86
N VAL A 32 -18.53 -17.71 -20.65
CA VAL A 32 -18.31 -18.67 -21.73
C VAL A 32 -19.61 -19.04 -22.43
N ALA A 33 -20.72 -19.24 -21.70
CA ALA A 33 -22.03 -19.48 -22.32
C ALA A 33 -22.51 -18.31 -23.19
N ARG A 34 -22.16 -17.06 -22.84
CA ARG A 34 -22.53 -15.86 -23.60
C ARG A 34 -21.66 -15.68 -24.84
N VAL A 35 -20.36 -15.97 -24.74
CA VAL A 35 -19.42 -16.00 -25.87
C VAL A 35 -19.76 -17.13 -26.84
N GLU A 36 -20.02 -18.35 -26.35
CA GLU A 36 -20.47 -19.49 -27.15
C GLU A 36 -21.79 -19.18 -27.89
N LYS A 37 -22.73 -18.49 -27.23
CA LYS A 37 -23.99 -18.04 -27.86
C LYS A 37 -23.76 -17.01 -28.99
N LEU A 38 -22.79 -16.10 -28.83
CA LEU A 38 -22.43 -15.11 -29.86
C LEU A 38 -21.76 -15.78 -31.08
N ILE A 39 -20.93 -16.81 -30.84
CA ILE A 39 -20.31 -17.64 -31.88
C ILE A 39 -21.38 -18.42 -32.66
N VAL A 40 -22.34 -19.03 -31.96
CA VAL A 40 -23.46 -19.78 -32.57
C VAL A 40 -24.37 -18.89 -33.43
N THR A 41 -24.53 -17.60 -33.07
CA THR A 41 -25.28 -16.63 -33.89
C THR A 41 -24.52 -16.15 -35.14
N GLY A 42 -23.35 -16.71 -35.44
CA GLY A 42 -22.62 -16.46 -36.70
C GLY A 42 -21.85 -15.14 -36.75
N ALA A 43 -21.73 -14.43 -35.62
CA ALA A 43 -20.84 -13.28 -35.53
C ALA A 43 -19.40 -13.79 -35.41
N ALA A 44 -18.69 -13.90 -36.54
CA ALA A 44 -17.25 -14.08 -36.55
C ALA A 44 -16.60 -12.80 -36.00
N LEU A 45 -16.47 -12.72 -34.68
CA LEU A 45 -15.85 -11.58 -34.02
C LEU A 45 -14.32 -11.73 -34.13
N PRO A 46 -13.60 -10.73 -34.63
CA PRO A 46 -12.13 -10.74 -34.62
C PRO A 46 -11.59 -11.06 -33.22
N THR A 47 -10.44 -11.72 -33.11
CA THR A 47 -9.78 -11.99 -31.81
C THR A 47 -9.64 -10.70 -30.97
N GLN A 48 -9.40 -9.57 -31.64
CA GLN A 48 -9.42 -8.23 -31.03
C GLN A 48 -10.76 -7.92 -30.34
N PHE A 49 -11.89 -8.27 -30.96
CA PHE A 49 -13.24 -7.98 -30.49
C PHE A 49 -13.70 -8.94 -29.38
N ILE A 50 -13.22 -10.19 -29.38
CA ILE A 50 -13.39 -11.12 -28.24
C ILE A 50 -12.58 -10.62 -27.04
N LEU A 51 -11.36 -10.12 -27.27
CA LEU A 51 -10.57 -9.43 -26.25
C LEU A 51 -11.27 -8.15 -25.77
N THR A 52 -11.87 -7.35 -26.65
CA THR A 52 -12.65 -6.16 -26.27
C THR A 52 -13.90 -6.53 -25.47
N LEU A 53 -14.60 -7.61 -25.82
CA LEU A 53 -15.75 -8.10 -25.05
C LEU A 53 -15.33 -8.70 -23.70
N ALA A 54 -14.23 -9.44 -23.66
CA ALA A 54 -13.66 -9.96 -22.41
C ALA A 54 -13.11 -8.82 -21.53
N LEU A 55 -12.53 -7.78 -22.13
CA LEU A 55 -12.14 -6.55 -21.45
C LEU A 55 -13.38 -5.81 -20.95
N MET A 56 -14.42 -5.61 -21.76
CA MET A 56 -15.68 -4.99 -21.34
C MET A 56 -16.36 -5.78 -20.22
N ASP A 57 -16.28 -7.12 -20.22
CA ASP A 57 -16.79 -7.96 -19.15
C ASP A 57 -15.88 -8.00 -17.92
N VAL A 58 -14.55 -7.86 -18.07
CA VAL A 58 -13.60 -7.65 -16.96
C VAL A 58 -13.76 -6.26 -16.37
N ILE A 59 -14.08 -5.24 -17.18
CA ILE A 59 -14.37 -3.87 -16.78
C ILE A 59 -15.74 -3.83 -16.09
N LEU A 60 -16.78 -4.42 -16.68
CA LEU A 60 -18.07 -4.62 -16.03
C LEU A 60 -17.91 -5.46 -14.76
N TRP A 61 -17.02 -6.45 -14.72
CA TRP A 61 -16.75 -7.25 -13.52
C TRP A 61 -15.96 -6.46 -12.48
N VAL A 62 -14.94 -5.70 -12.84
CA VAL A 62 -14.19 -4.82 -11.91
C VAL A 62 -15.12 -3.74 -11.37
N VAL A 63 -15.92 -3.09 -12.21
CA VAL A 63 -16.93 -2.10 -11.82
C VAL A 63 -18.02 -2.75 -10.98
N HIS A 64 -18.54 -3.92 -11.34
CA HIS A 64 -19.60 -4.61 -10.60
C HIS A 64 -19.10 -5.27 -9.32
N VAL A 65 -17.83 -5.68 -9.21
CA VAL A 65 -17.21 -6.25 -8.01
C VAL A 65 -16.75 -5.15 -7.05
N CYS A 66 -16.22 -4.03 -7.56
CA CYS A 66 -15.93 -2.85 -6.74
C CYS A 66 -17.22 -2.16 -6.24
N LEU A 67 -18.39 -2.48 -6.81
CA LEU A 67 -19.68 -1.90 -6.43
C LEU A 67 -20.67 -2.88 -5.77
N ASN A 68 -20.56 -4.20 -5.97
CA ASN A 68 -21.48 -5.21 -5.43
C ASN A 68 -20.72 -6.33 -4.67
N ALA A 69 -20.84 -6.30 -3.34
CA ALA A 69 -20.14 -7.12 -2.36
C ALA A 69 -20.59 -8.60 -2.28
N LEU A 70 -20.55 -9.38 -3.38
CA LEU A 70 -21.17 -10.73 -3.40
C LEU A 70 -20.31 -11.90 -3.96
N SER A 71 -18.98 -11.85 -3.92
CA SER A 71 -18.17 -13.01 -4.36
C SER A 71 -16.96 -13.30 -3.45
N PRO A 72 -16.51 -14.57 -3.27
CA PRO A 72 -15.50 -14.93 -2.28
C PRO A 72 -14.09 -14.41 -2.62
N VAL A 73 -13.78 -13.27 -1.99
CA VAL A 73 -12.53 -12.54 -1.68
C VAL A 73 -11.21 -13.06 -2.26
N ILE A 74 -10.80 -14.31 -2.00
CA ILE A 74 -9.47 -14.83 -2.39
C ILE A 74 -9.34 -15.05 -3.91
N THR A 75 -10.46 -15.35 -4.58
CA THR A 75 -10.45 -15.65 -6.03
C THR A 75 -10.38 -14.37 -6.88
N ILE A 76 -10.82 -13.24 -6.33
CA ILE A 76 -10.97 -11.96 -7.04
C ILE A 76 -9.61 -11.26 -7.15
N TYR A 77 -8.89 -11.15 -6.02
CA TYR A 77 -7.55 -10.54 -5.96
C TYR A 77 -6.53 -11.30 -6.81
N GLY A 78 -6.50 -12.64 -6.69
CA GLY A 78 -5.59 -13.47 -7.48
C GLY A 78 -5.83 -13.33 -9.00
N LYS A 79 -7.09 -13.16 -9.42
CA LYS A 79 -7.44 -13.05 -10.84
C LYS A 79 -7.06 -11.70 -11.45
N LEU A 80 -7.31 -10.58 -10.78
CA LEU A 80 -6.92 -9.28 -11.33
C LEU A 80 -5.39 -9.09 -11.33
N SER A 81 -4.69 -9.57 -10.29
CA SER A 81 -3.22 -9.56 -10.27
C SER A 81 -2.65 -10.34 -11.45
N THR A 82 -3.16 -11.56 -11.66
CA THR A 82 -2.73 -12.42 -12.79
C THR A 82 -3.06 -11.77 -14.14
N VAL A 83 -4.23 -11.16 -14.29
CA VAL A 83 -4.62 -10.48 -15.54
C VAL A 83 -3.71 -9.28 -15.81
N LEU A 84 -3.48 -8.40 -14.84
CA LEU A 84 -2.58 -7.25 -15.02
C LEU A 84 -1.12 -7.66 -15.17
N GLU A 85 -0.70 -8.84 -14.72
CA GLU A 85 0.67 -9.33 -14.93
C GLU A 85 0.89 -9.86 -16.35
N VAL A 86 -0.12 -10.45 -16.98
CA VAL A 86 -0.02 -11.12 -18.29
C VAL A 86 -0.36 -10.18 -19.47
N LEU A 87 -1.07 -9.08 -19.22
CA LEU A 87 -1.42 -8.12 -20.26
C LEU A 87 -0.25 -7.23 -20.70
N ASP A 88 -0.25 -6.83 -21.97
CA ASP A 88 0.61 -5.77 -22.47
C ASP A 88 0.24 -4.39 -21.88
N MET A 89 1.16 -3.44 -21.92
CA MET A 89 1.01 -2.16 -21.21
C MET A 89 -0.17 -1.34 -21.71
N ASP A 90 -0.41 -1.31 -23.02
CA ASP A 90 -1.52 -0.55 -23.61
C ASP A 90 -2.86 -1.03 -23.05
N ARG A 91 -3.05 -2.35 -22.97
CA ARG A 91 -4.27 -2.93 -22.37
C ARG A 91 -4.38 -2.69 -20.86
N LYS A 92 -3.27 -2.67 -20.13
CA LYS A 92 -3.31 -2.31 -18.69
C LYS A 92 -3.81 -0.88 -18.54
N ILE A 93 -3.28 0.05 -19.34
CA ILE A 93 -3.68 1.46 -19.30
C ILE A 93 -5.17 1.60 -19.61
N ASP A 94 -5.67 0.94 -20.65
CA ASP A 94 -7.10 0.95 -21.01
C ASP A 94 -7.99 0.47 -19.84
N ILE A 95 -7.64 -0.64 -19.19
CA ILE A 95 -8.40 -1.15 -18.04
C ILE A 95 -8.37 -0.15 -16.87
N VAL A 96 -7.22 0.44 -16.57
CA VAL A 96 -7.12 1.41 -15.47
C VAL A 96 -7.89 2.67 -15.81
N HIS A 97 -7.96 3.08 -17.09
CA HIS A 97 -8.70 4.26 -17.54
C HIS A 97 -10.20 4.20 -17.19
N GLU A 98 -10.80 3.02 -17.22
CA GLU A 98 -12.20 2.81 -16.85
C GLU A 98 -12.49 3.14 -15.38
N LEU A 99 -11.45 3.14 -14.53
CA LEU A 99 -11.57 3.50 -13.10
C LEU A 99 -11.52 5.02 -12.85
N LYS A 100 -11.28 5.84 -13.88
CA LYS A 100 -11.06 7.29 -13.76
C LYS A 100 -12.09 8.02 -12.90
N ASN A 101 -13.36 7.65 -13.00
CA ASN A 101 -14.45 8.29 -12.25
C ASN A 101 -14.75 7.64 -10.89
N TYR A 102 -14.03 6.58 -10.53
CA TYR A 102 -14.29 5.75 -9.36
C TYR A 102 -13.12 5.65 -8.39
N VAL A 103 -11.95 6.24 -8.69
CA VAL A 103 -10.70 6.09 -7.91
C VAL A 103 -10.91 6.22 -6.40
N LEU A 104 -11.39 7.37 -5.92
CA LEU A 104 -11.57 7.61 -4.48
C LEU A 104 -12.61 6.68 -3.86
N LYS A 105 -13.69 6.37 -4.59
CA LYS A 105 -14.70 5.41 -4.14
C LYS A 105 -14.11 4.01 -4.00
N SER A 106 -13.29 3.60 -4.96
CA SER A 106 -12.59 2.31 -4.95
C SER A 106 -11.59 2.23 -3.79
N ILE A 107 -10.85 3.30 -3.48
CA ILE A 107 -9.96 3.33 -2.29
C ILE A 107 -10.77 3.14 -0.99
N GLY A 108 -11.99 3.66 -0.93
CA GLY A 108 -12.91 3.48 0.19
C GLY A 108 -13.47 2.06 0.33
N ASP A 109 -13.42 1.25 -0.73
CA ASP A 109 -13.98 -0.09 -0.77
C ASP A 109 -13.00 -1.16 -0.28
N GLN A 110 -13.52 -2.19 0.40
CA GLN A 110 -12.73 -3.30 0.95
C GLN A 110 -11.98 -4.09 -0.13
N ASN A 111 -12.49 -4.12 -1.37
CA ASN A 111 -11.88 -4.81 -2.50
C ASN A 111 -11.25 -3.81 -3.49
N GLY A 112 -11.94 -2.70 -3.77
CA GLY A 112 -11.50 -1.68 -4.71
C GLY A 112 -10.13 -1.08 -4.36
N ASN A 113 -9.78 -1.00 -3.09
CA ASN A 113 -8.47 -0.45 -2.69
C ASN A 113 -7.31 -1.31 -3.20
N HIS A 114 -7.50 -2.63 -3.30
CA HIS A 114 -6.49 -3.54 -3.84
C HIS A 114 -6.31 -3.37 -5.34
N VAL A 115 -7.40 -3.05 -6.05
CA VAL A 115 -7.36 -2.72 -7.47
C VAL A 115 -6.49 -1.47 -7.67
N ILE A 116 -6.75 -0.40 -6.91
CA ILE A 116 -5.99 0.85 -7.02
C ILE A 116 -4.51 0.65 -6.67
N GLN A 117 -4.20 -0.13 -5.63
CA GLN A 117 -2.82 -0.51 -5.31
C GLN A 117 -2.14 -1.21 -6.50
N LYS A 118 -2.80 -2.21 -7.11
CA LYS A 118 -2.24 -2.95 -8.24
C LYS A 118 -2.07 -2.08 -9.49
N CYS A 119 -2.96 -1.10 -9.71
CA CYS A 119 -2.80 -0.11 -10.77
C CYS A 119 -1.50 0.68 -10.58
N ILE A 120 -1.23 1.16 -9.37
CA ILE A 120 -0.02 1.91 -9.02
C ILE A 120 1.24 1.04 -9.17
N GLU A 121 1.17 -0.24 -8.78
CA GLU A 121 2.30 -1.18 -8.89
C GLU A 121 2.67 -1.53 -10.34
N CYS A 122 1.67 -1.63 -11.22
CA CYS A 122 1.83 -2.26 -12.55
C CYS A 122 1.82 -1.30 -13.73
N VAL A 123 1.35 -0.07 -13.53
CA VAL A 123 1.21 0.92 -14.60
C VAL A 123 2.05 2.16 -14.23
N PRO A 124 2.94 2.63 -15.14
CA PRO A 124 3.71 3.85 -14.94
C PRO A 124 2.82 5.04 -14.59
N GLU A 125 3.26 5.84 -13.61
CA GLU A 125 2.48 6.94 -13.04
C GLU A 125 2.09 8.03 -14.07
N ASP A 126 2.93 8.24 -15.09
CA ASP A 126 2.70 9.17 -16.21
C ASP A 126 1.52 8.74 -17.10
N CYS A 127 1.18 7.46 -17.10
CA CYS A 127 0.04 6.90 -17.83
C CYS A 127 -1.27 6.96 -17.02
N ILE A 128 -1.20 7.16 -15.70
CA ILE A 128 -2.36 7.15 -14.80
C ILE A 128 -2.49 8.41 -13.92
N PRO A 129 -2.31 9.64 -14.45
CA PRO A 129 -2.45 10.86 -13.64
C PRO A 129 -3.86 10.99 -13.05
N PHE A 130 -4.87 10.45 -13.74
CA PHE A 130 -6.24 10.40 -13.24
C PHE A 130 -6.43 9.49 -12.01
N VAL A 131 -5.48 8.61 -11.68
CA VAL A 131 -5.42 7.87 -10.41
C VAL A 131 -4.63 8.65 -9.37
N ILE A 132 -3.50 9.25 -9.75
CA ILE A 132 -2.59 9.94 -8.84
C ILE A 132 -3.17 11.28 -8.35
N ASP A 133 -3.74 12.10 -9.22
CA ASP A 133 -4.25 13.44 -8.87
C ASP A 133 -5.34 13.41 -7.79
N PRO A 134 -6.37 12.52 -7.86
CA PRO A 134 -7.34 12.40 -6.78
C PRO A 134 -6.71 12.00 -5.45
N ILE A 135 -5.69 11.12 -5.45
CA ILE A 135 -4.97 10.72 -4.24
C ILE A 135 -4.24 11.93 -3.64
N LEU A 136 -3.53 12.70 -4.47
CA LEU A 136 -2.80 13.89 -4.05
C LEU A 136 -3.72 14.97 -3.47
N SER A 137 -4.97 15.04 -3.92
CA SER A 137 -5.97 15.97 -3.37
C SER A 137 -6.47 15.59 -1.97
N GLN A 138 -6.26 14.34 -1.52
CA GLN A 138 -6.81 13.81 -0.25
C GLN A 138 -5.77 13.12 0.64
N ILE A 139 -4.47 13.42 0.48
CA ILE A 139 -3.35 12.71 1.15
C ILE A 139 -3.62 12.46 2.64
N LEU A 140 -3.97 13.49 3.42
CA LEU A 140 -4.18 13.35 4.86
C LEU A 140 -5.34 12.42 5.20
N VAL A 141 -6.46 12.54 4.47
CA VAL A 141 -7.65 11.69 4.65
C VAL A 141 -7.30 10.24 4.33
N LEU A 142 -6.51 10.01 3.28
CA LEU A 142 -6.09 8.67 2.88
C LEU A 142 -5.11 8.07 3.88
N CYS A 143 -4.14 8.84 4.39
CA CYS A 143 -3.19 8.38 5.41
C CYS A 143 -3.89 7.84 6.66
N THR A 144 -5.01 8.44 7.08
CA THR A 144 -5.79 8.02 8.27
C THR A 144 -6.98 7.12 7.93
N HIS A 145 -7.07 6.63 6.69
CA HIS A 145 -8.11 5.70 6.25
C HIS A 145 -7.61 4.24 6.29
N GLN A 146 -8.49 3.32 6.70
CA GLN A 146 -8.17 1.90 6.90
C GLN A 146 -7.58 1.20 5.67
N TYR A 147 -7.97 1.64 4.47
CA TYR A 147 -7.44 1.15 3.20
C TYR A 147 -6.57 2.18 2.48
N GLY A 148 -6.83 3.48 2.72
CA GLY A 148 -6.13 4.56 2.04
C GLY A 148 -4.66 4.63 2.42
N CYS A 149 -4.31 4.26 3.67
CA CYS A 149 -2.94 4.28 4.13
C CYS A 149 -2.05 3.31 3.34
N ARG A 150 -2.62 2.20 2.86
CA ARG A 150 -1.94 1.23 1.99
C ARG A 150 -1.75 1.77 0.58
N VAL A 151 -2.73 2.49 0.05
CA VAL A 151 -2.62 3.19 -1.24
C VAL A 151 -1.52 4.25 -1.18
N ILE A 152 -1.45 5.06 -0.12
CA ILE A 152 -0.37 6.04 0.07
C ILE A 152 1.01 5.36 0.11
N GLN A 153 1.14 4.22 0.81
CA GLN A 153 2.38 3.45 0.81
C GLN A 153 2.76 2.97 -0.60
N ARG A 154 1.80 2.46 -1.40
CA ARG A 154 2.08 2.08 -2.80
C ARG A 154 2.55 3.25 -3.65
N VAL A 155 1.96 4.44 -3.47
CA VAL A 155 2.43 5.64 -4.17
C VAL A 155 3.86 5.97 -3.75
N LEU A 156 4.18 5.96 -2.45
CA LEU A 156 5.55 6.19 -1.98
C LEU A 156 6.56 5.19 -2.56
N GLU A 157 6.16 3.93 -2.75
CA GLU A 157 7.02 2.85 -3.26
C GLU A 157 7.21 2.86 -4.77
N HIS A 158 6.18 3.21 -5.56
CA HIS A 158 6.15 3.00 -7.01
C HIS A 158 6.07 4.28 -7.86
N CYS A 159 5.70 5.41 -7.26
CA CYS A 159 5.73 6.71 -7.92
C CYS A 159 7.10 7.36 -7.70
N HIS A 160 7.72 7.93 -8.73
CA HIS A 160 9.07 8.50 -8.64
C HIS A 160 9.14 9.95 -9.11
N ASP A 161 8.04 10.48 -9.65
CA ASP A 161 7.90 11.88 -9.98
C ASP A 161 8.18 12.76 -8.74
N PRO A 162 9.15 13.70 -8.82
CA PRO A 162 9.53 14.53 -7.69
C PRO A 162 8.38 15.39 -7.13
N VAL A 163 7.42 15.79 -7.98
CA VAL A 163 6.29 16.62 -7.54
C VAL A 163 5.33 15.77 -6.71
N THR A 164 5.00 14.58 -7.17
CA THR A 164 4.17 13.59 -6.46
C THR A 164 4.80 13.22 -5.11
N GLN A 165 6.08 12.85 -5.11
CA GLN A 165 6.82 12.50 -3.91
C GLN A 165 6.87 13.67 -2.92
N SER A 166 7.23 14.87 -3.38
CA SER A 166 7.30 16.05 -2.51
C SER A 166 5.93 16.42 -1.93
N ALA A 167 4.85 16.34 -2.70
CA ALA A 167 3.50 16.65 -2.22
C ALA A 167 3.09 15.75 -1.04
N ILE A 168 3.32 14.44 -1.17
CA ILE A 168 3.01 13.46 -0.12
C ILE A 168 3.90 13.68 1.10
N MET A 169 5.22 13.82 0.88
CA MET A 169 6.19 14.00 1.96
C MET A 169 5.97 15.28 2.74
N ASN A 170 5.71 16.40 2.07
CA ASN A 170 5.39 17.67 2.72
C ASN A 170 4.15 17.52 3.62
N LYS A 171 3.13 16.78 3.17
CA LYS A 171 1.92 16.56 3.97
C LYS A 171 2.17 15.67 5.18
N ILE A 172 2.93 14.59 5.02
CA ILE A 172 3.30 13.67 6.11
C ILE A 172 4.13 14.40 7.16
N VAL A 173 5.15 15.16 6.75
CA VAL A 173 6.00 15.96 7.65
C VAL A 173 5.17 17.06 8.33
N GLN A 174 4.25 17.73 7.62
CA GLN A 174 3.39 18.73 8.25
C GLN A 174 2.49 18.11 9.34
N GLN A 175 2.00 16.88 9.13
CA GLN A 175 1.01 16.22 9.98
C GLN A 175 1.59 15.10 10.86
N THR A 176 2.90 15.08 11.07
CA THR A 176 3.60 13.95 11.72
C THR A 176 2.98 13.54 13.04
N PHE A 177 2.72 14.47 13.97
CA PHE A 177 2.10 14.13 15.26
C PHE A 177 0.72 13.49 15.12
N HIS A 178 -0.12 14.05 14.24
CA HIS A 178 -1.46 13.53 14.02
C HIS A 178 -1.42 12.12 13.41
N LEU A 179 -0.52 11.89 12.44
CA LEU A 179 -0.36 10.58 11.82
C LEU A 179 0.24 9.56 12.78
N THR A 180 1.23 9.96 13.58
CA THR A 180 1.90 9.08 14.55
C THR A 180 0.93 8.52 15.61
N ASP A 181 -0.04 9.31 16.06
CA ASP A 181 -1.05 8.87 17.04
C ASP A 181 -2.30 8.24 16.38
N ASP A 182 -2.45 8.31 15.06
CA ASP A 182 -3.57 7.70 14.36
C ASP A 182 -3.39 6.18 14.18
N LYS A 183 -4.49 5.44 14.33
CA LYS A 183 -4.53 3.96 14.22
C LYS A 183 -4.08 3.41 12.87
N PHE A 184 -4.15 4.19 11.79
CA PHE A 184 -3.71 3.82 10.44
C PHE A 184 -2.55 4.68 9.96
N GLY A 185 -2.56 5.97 10.27
CA GLY A 185 -1.52 6.94 9.91
C GLY A 185 -0.14 6.55 10.42
N ASN A 186 -0.06 5.90 11.58
CA ASN A 186 1.23 5.50 12.15
C ASN A 186 2.00 4.58 11.20
N TYR A 187 1.32 3.72 10.41
CA TYR A 187 1.97 2.85 9.44
C TYR A 187 2.59 3.63 8.28
N VAL A 188 2.00 4.77 7.88
CA VAL A 188 2.57 5.64 6.86
C VAL A 188 3.84 6.30 7.38
N VAL A 189 3.84 6.78 8.63
CA VAL A 189 5.03 7.36 9.26
C VAL A 189 6.14 6.31 9.40
N GLN A 190 5.81 5.10 9.87
CA GLN A 190 6.76 3.99 9.95
C GLN A 190 7.36 3.65 8.57
N HIS A 191 6.54 3.62 7.52
CA HIS A 191 7.00 3.37 6.16
C HIS A 191 8.07 4.39 5.72
N VAL A 192 7.83 5.69 5.96
CA VAL A 192 8.82 6.73 5.65
C VAL A 192 10.10 6.57 6.50
N LEU A 193 9.96 6.25 7.78
CA LEU A 193 11.13 5.99 8.64
C LEU A 193 11.98 4.82 8.11
N GLU A 194 11.36 3.78 7.55
CA GLU A 194 12.05 2.60 7.04
C GLU A 194 12.67 2.78 5.66
N HIS A 195 11.92 3.39 4.74
CA HIS A 195 12.24 3.39 3.30
C HIS A 195 12.44 4.78 2.70
N GLY A 196 12.05 5.84 3.40
CA GLY A 196 12.22 7.22 2.97
C GLY A 196 13.69 7.65 2.94
N LYS A 197 13.93 8.82 2.33
CA LYS A 197 15.27 9.39 2.25
C LYS A 197 15.78 9.84 3.62
N PRO A 198 17.10 9.90 3.85
CA PRO A 198 17.66 10.33 5.13
C PRO A 198 17.07 11.66 5.64
N GLU A 199 16.94 12.67 4.77
CA GLU A 199 16.40 13.98 5.12
C GLU A 199 14.91 13.96 5.52
N GLU A 200 14.12 13.08 4.90
CA GLU A 200 12.70 12.90 5.21
C GLU A 200 12.53 12.22 6.57
N ARG A 201 13.35 11.19 6.83
CA ARG A 201 13.42 10.51 8.12
C ARG A 201 13.83 11.49 9.23
N SER A 202 14.91 12.25 9.02
CA SER A 202 15.39 13.25 9.97
C SER A 202 14.32 14.30 10.26
N SER A 203 13.57 14.74 9.25
CA SER A 203 12.47 15.70 9.44
C SER A 203 11.37 15.16 10.37
N ILE A 204 11.04 13.88 10.26
CA ILE A 204 10.07 13.21 11.17
C ILE A 204 10.65 13.09 12.57
N ILE A 205 11.89 12.61 12.71
CA ILE A 205 12.53 12.41 14.02
C ILE A 205 12.66 13.74 14.77
N GLN A 206 13.10 14.80 14.09
CA GLN A 206 13.20 16.14 14.67
C GLN A 206 11.84 16.65 15.16
N LYS A 207 10.75 16.38 14.43
CA LYS A 207 9.40 16.77 14.86
C LYS A 207 8.94 16.04 16.11
N LEU A 208 9.29 14.76 16.27
CA LEU A 208 8.87 13.95 17.41
C LEU A 208 9.78 14.12 18.64
N SER A 209 10.97 14.70 18.45
CA SER A 209 11.93 14.98 19.53
C SER A 209 11.34 15.95 20.56
N GLY A 210 11.60 15.69 21.84
CA GLY A 210 11.04 16.43 22.96
C GLY A 210 9.64 15.96 23.41
N GLN A 211 9.06 14.97 22.73
CA GLN A 211 7.79 14.33 23.08
C GLN A 211 7.91 12.80 23.14
N VAL A 212 9.12 12.25 23.02
CA VAL A 212 9.40 10.82 22.88
C VAL A 212 8.84 10.02 24.05
N VAL A 213 8.98 10.53 25.27
CA VAL A 213 8.47 9.87 26.48
C VAL A 213 6.95 9.74 26.45
N ILE A 214 6.24 10.80 26.05
CA ILE A 214 4.78 10.83 25.99
C ILE A 214 4.30 9.88 24.89
N LEU A 215 4.89 9.98 23.69
CA LEU A 215 4.56 9.13 22.54
C LEU A 215 4.85 7.64 22.81
N SER A 216 5.88 7.32 23.60
CA SER A 216 6.22 5.94 23.97
C SER A 216 5.14 5.24 24.79
N LYS A 217 4.28 6.00 25.49
CA LYS A 217 3.16 5.47 26.29
C LYS A 217 1.86 5.35 25.48
N GLN A 218 1.88 5.66 24.18
CA GLN A 218 0.70 5.59 23.32
C GLN A 218 0.70 4.35 22.43
N LYS A 219 -0.47 3.74 22.26
CA LYS A 219 -0.65 2.46 21.54
C LYS A 219 -0.05 2.43 20.13
N PHE A 220 -0.21 3.51 19.39
CA PHE A 220 0.21 3.59 17.99
C PHE A 220 1.57 4.26 17.85
N ALA A 221 1.76 5.39 18.55
CA ALA A 221 2.98 6.16 18.49
C ALA A 221 4.21 5.43 19.05
N SER A 222 4.06 4.52 20.02
CA SER A 222 5.18 3.73 20.54
C SER A 222 5.91 2.97 19.43
N ASN A 223 5.17 2.43 18.45
CA ASN A 223 5.75 1.72 17.30
C ASN A 223 6.54 2.69 16.40
N VAL A 224 6.07 3.93 16.25
CA VAL A 224 6.79 4.96 15.50
C VAL A 224 8.10 5.32 16.22
N ILE A 225 8.07 5.47 17.55
CA ILE A 225 9.28 5.74 18.34
C ILE A 225 10.29 4.59 18.21
N GLU A 226 9.85 3.33 18.21
CA GLU A 226 10.73 2.20 17.93
C GLU A 226 11.41 2.30 16.56
N LYS A 227 10.69 2.75 15.52
CA LYS A 227 11.26 2.98 14.19
C LYS A 227 12.22 4.16 14.17
N CYS A 228 11.94 5.25 14.90
CA CYS A 228 12.90 6.35 15.05
C CYS A 228 14.22 5.86 15.66
N LEU A 229 14.15 5.03 16.71
CA LEU A 229 15.34 4.44 17.34
C LEU A 229 16.09 3.46 16.43
N ALA A 230 15.37 2.74 15.56
CA ALA A 230 15.96 1.74 14.67
C ALA A 230 16.61 2.33 13.41
N PHE A 231 16.03 3.39 12.86
CA PHE A 231 16.43 3.94 11.55
C PHE A 231 17.07 5.33 11.61
N GLY A 232 16.99 6.01 12.75
CA GLY A 232 17.68 7.29 12.97
C GLY A 232 19.20 7.17 12.91
N THR A 233 19.85 8.29 12.61
CA THR A 233 21.31 8.42 12.72
C THR A 233 21.78 8.15 14.15
N PRO A 234 23.06 7.82 14.39
CA PRO A 234 23.60 7.70 15.75
C PRO A 234 23.29 8.92 16.62
N GLU A 235 23.46 10.13 16.09
CA GLU A 235 23.24 11.38 16.82
C GLU A 235 21.77 11.58 17.19
N GLU A 236 20.85 11.31 16.24
CA GLU A 236 19.42 11.37 16.49
C GLU A 236 19.00 10.34 17.55
N ARG A 237 19.49 9.11 17.43
CA ARG A 237 19.20 8.03 18.37
C ARG A 237 19.70 8.35 19.78
N ASP A 238 20.92 8.87 19.91
CA ASP A 238 21.48 9.29 21.20
C ASP A 238 20.64 10.41 21.84
N SER A 239 20.13 11.33 21.03
CA SER A 239 19.20 12.38 21.49
C SER A 239 17.88 11.78 21.99
N LEU A 240 17.29 10.83 21.25
CA LEU A 240 16.04 10.16 21.65
C LEU A 240 16.22 9.32 22.93
N ILE A 241 17.33 8.58 23.02
CA ILE A 241 17.69 7.80 24.22
C ILE A 241 17.90 8.74 25.40
N GLY A 242 18.63 9.84 25.20
CA GLY A 242 18.85 10.87 26.22
C GLY A 242 17.55 11.43 26.80
N GLU A 243 16.52 11.62 25.98
CA GLU A 243 15.19 12.03 26.46
C GLU A 243 14.53 10.96 27.35
N ILE A 244 14.58 9.69 26.92
CA ILE A 244 13.98 8.55 27.62
C ILE A 244 14.66 8.30 28.98
N ILE A 245 15.99 8.46 29.05
CA ILE A 245 16.77 8.21 30.27
C ILE A 245 17.04 9.48 31.10
N SER A 246 16.54 10.65 30.68
CA SER A 246 16.78 11.94 31.33
C SER A 246 16.40 11.95 32.82
N SER A 247 15.42 11.14 33.21
CA SER A 247 15.07 10.85 34.59
C SER A 247 14.91 9.35 34.80
N GLY A 248 15.58 8.82 35.83
CA GLY A 248 15.45 7.41 36.21
C GLY A 248 14.01 7.00 36.52
N GLN A 249 13.20 7.94 37.03
CA GLN A 249 11.77 7.71 37.25
C GLN A 249 11.01 7.51 35.93
N THR A 250 11.27 8.35 34.93
CA THR A 250 10.64 8.25 33.60
C THR A 250 10.95 6.93 32.93
N PHE A 251 12.21 6.49 32.99
CA PHE A 251 12.62 5.20 32.45
C PHE A 251 11.89 4.03 33.12
N GLN A 252 11.77 4.07 34.46
CA GLN A 252 11.03 3.04 35.22
C GLN A 252 9.54 3.03 34.93
N GLU A 253 8.92 4.20 34.75
CA GLU A 253 7.52 4.29 34.33
C GLU A 253 7.31 3.64 32.97
N LEU A 254 8.19 3.90 31.99
CA LEU A 254 8.11 3.29 30.67
C LEU A 254 8.31 1.78 30.72
N MET A 255 9.20 1.26 31.57
CA MET A 255 9.36 -0.19 31.76
C MET A 255 8.09 -0.88 32.23
N LYS A 256 7.26 -0.20 33.03
CA LYS A 256 6.01 -0.72 33.58
C LYS A 256 4.79 -0.42 32.71
N ASP A 257 4.94 0.46 31.72
CA ASP A 257 3.86 0.85 30.81
C ASP A 257 3.58 -0.24 29.77
N GLN A 258 2.30 -0.42 29.41
CA GLN A 258 1.85 -1.47 28.49
C GLN A 258 2.40 -1.32 27.06
N PHE A 259 2.79 -0.11 26.65
CA PHE A 259 3.41 0.17 25.34
C PHE A 259 4.89 0.59 25.49
N GLY A 260 5.19 1.41 26.51
CA GLY A 260 6.53 1.93 26.77
C GLY A 260 7.58 0.85 26.98
N ASN A 261 7.19 -0.33 27.51
CA ASN A 261 8.13 -1.43 27.74
C ASN A 261 8.78 -1.94 26.44
N TYR A 262 8.08 -1.85 25.30
CA TYR A 262 8.63 -2.21 24.00
C TYR A 262 9.68 -1.19 23.52
N VAL A 263 9.42 0.10 23.75
CA VAL A 263 10.39 1.17 23.47
C VAL A 263 11.63 1.02 24.34
N VAL A 264 11.47 0.72 25.64
CA VAL A 264 12.63 0.47 26.52
C VAL A 264 13.44 -0.72 26.04
N ARG A 265 12.79 -1.81 25.64
CA ARG A 265 13.51 -2.95 25.04
C ARG A 265 14.28 -2.54 23.79
N ARG A 266 13.71 -1.67 22.95
CA ARG A 266 14.40 -1.13 21.77
C ARG A 266 15.63 -0.33 22.17
N VAL A 267 15.51 0.57 23.16
CA VAL A 267 16.65 1.35 23.68
C VAL A 267 17.77 0.41 24.12
N LEU A 268 17.47 -0.63 24.90
CA LEU A 268 18.47 -1.60 25.36
C LEU A 268 19.16 -2.39 24.22
N GLN A 269 18.51 -2.50 23.06
CA GLN A 269 19.07 -3.16 21.87
C GLN A 269 19.93 -2.21 21.01
N THR A 270 19.73 -0.89 21.14
CA THR A 270 20.34 0.10 20.25
C THR A 270 21.30 1.06 20.94
N CYS A 271 21.34 1.06 22.29
CA CYS A 271 22.20 1.90 23.10
C CYS A 271 23.63 1.35 23.20
N ASP A 272 24.59 2.24 23.45
CA ASP A 272 25.97 1.88 23.75
C ASP A 272 26.17 1.50 25.23
N ASP A 273 27.39 1.06 25.58
CA ASP A 273 27.74 0.65 26.95
C ASP A 273 27.56 1.79 27.97
N LYS A 274 27.77 3.04 27.55
CA LYS A 274 27.64 4.23 28.41
C LYS A 274 26.19 4.42 28.85
N TYR A 275 25.26 4.37 27.91
CA TYR A 275 23.83 4.46 28.20
C TYR A 275 23.34 3.25 29.01
N LEU A 276 23.88 2.06 28.75
CA LEU A 276 23.56 0.85 29.51
C LEU A 276 23.95 1.00 31.00
N GLU A 277 25.14 1.53 31.30
CA GLU A 277 25.56 1.81 32.68
C GLU A 277 24.64 2.82 33.39
N MET A 278 24.24 3.89 32.70
CA MET A 278 23.30 4.88 33.24
C MET A 278 21.93 4.28 33.54
N ILE A 279 21.44 3.41 32.64
CA ILE A 279 20.17 2.69 32.81
C ILE A 279 20.27 1.74 34.02
N LEU A 280 21.32 0.92 34.09
CA LEU A 280 21.52 -0.02 35.20
C LEU A 280 21.63 0.68 36.56
N SER A 281 22.29 1.84 36.59
CA SER A 281 22.40 2.68 37.79
C SER A 281 21.03 3.20 38.25
N SER A 282 20.20 3.61 37.28
CA SER A 282 18.84 4.11 37.54
C SER A 282 17.88 3.03 38.04
N ILE A 283 18.13 1.76 37.71
CA ILE A 283 17.36 0.61 38.21
C ILE A 283 17.77 0.27 39.65
N LYS A 284 19.09 0.24 39.94
CA LYS A 284 19.64 -0.14 41.26
C LYS A 284 19.31 0.87 42.38
N LEU A 285 19.13 2.15 42.07
CA LEU A 285 18.84 3.19 43.07
C LEU A 285 17.45 3.07 43.72
N HIS A 286 16.53 2.28 43.15
CA HIS A 286 15.14 2.18 43.61
C HIS A 286 14.65 0.72 43.77
N SER A 287 15.57 -0.24 43.85
CA SER A 287 15.34 -1.64 44.24
C SER A 287 15.75 -1.86 45.69
#